data_AF-A0AAE8HK52-F1
#
_entry.id   AF-A0AAE8HK52-F1
#
_cell.length_a   1.000
_cell.length_b   1.000
_cell.length_c   1.000
_cell.angle_alpha   90.00
_cell.angle_beta   90.00
_cell.angle_gamma   90.00
#
_symmetry.space_group_name_H-M   'P 1'
#
loop_
_entity.id
_entity.type
_entity.pdbx_description
1 polymer ?
#
loop_
_entity_poly.entity_id
_entity_poly.type
_entity_poly.pdbx_seq_one_letter_code
_entity_poly.pdbx_strand_id
1 'polypeptide(L)'
;MSGLLERLKTDILVADGAMGTLLYANGLDNCYEAYNLTHPEKVLAIHKAYIDAGADVIQTNTYAAKRHRLEGYGYGNKVKEINQAGVKIARQAAGEDTFVLGTVGALRGLKQCELSLDEIIKETLEQVGYLLETKEIDGLLFETYYDEEEIIEILKAVRPLTDLPIITNISIHEAGITENGRPLVEIFGKLVMLGADVVGLNCHLGPYHMIQSLKQVPLFAQSYLSVYPNASLLSFVDDNGSGQYGFSQNADYFGKSAELLVAEGARLIGGCCGTTPDHIRAVKRAIKGLKPVSRKFVTPMVEEAELIKAVKQSETIVDKVKRKVTIIAELDPPKTLDIRKFTEGVKALDEAGVSAITLADNSLAKTRICNVSIASLLKNEISTPFLLHLSCRDHNMIGLQSRLLGMDVLGFHQVLAITGDPSKIGDFPGATSVYDATSFKLLELIKQLNKGIGYSGASIKKETTFTAAAAFNPNVKNLSRCGRLIERKIAAGADCFITQPIFNSEIIENLAKLTRDYETPFFVGIMPITSYNNAIFLHNEVPGIQLSDNFLAKLEAVKDDKEKCQQLALEESKQLIDHALKFFNGIYLITPFMRYDLTVELVEYIHQKVEQSHQIIP
;
A
#
# COMPACT_ATOMS: atom_id res chain seq x y z
N MET A 1 0.85 -22.80 -34.32
CA MET A 1 -0.14 -22.21 -33.41
C MET A 1 -0.58 -23.30 -32.44
N SER A 2 -0.62 -23.01 -31.14
CA SER A 2 -1.02 -23.96 -30.09
C SER A 2 -2.45 -24.46 -30.28
N GLY A 3 -2.77 -25.68 -29.82
CA GLY A 3 -4.14 -26.21 -29.85
C GLY A 3 -5.18 -25.30 -29.14
N LEU A 4 -4.79 -24.65 -28.04
CA LEU A 4 -5.65 -23.73 -27.30
C LEU A 4 -6.12 -22.52 -28.15
N LEU A 5 -5.19 -21.79 -28.76
CA LEU A 5 -5.53 -20.63 -29.60
C LEU A 5 -6.31 -21.01 -30.86
N GLU A 6 -6.06 -22.19 -31.45
CA GLU A 6 -6.88 -22.68 -32.56
C GLU A 6 -8.32 -22.94 -32.12
N ARG A 7 -8.52 -23.50 -30.92
CA ARG A 7 -9.85 -23.77 -30.38
C ARG A 7 -10.62 -22.47 -30.07
N LEU A 8 -9.95 -21.46 -29.52
CA LEU A 8 -10.54 -20.13 -29.24
C LEU A 8 -10.95 -19.34 -30.50
N LYS A 9 -10.49 -19.73 -31.70
CA LYS A 9 -10.96 -19.12 -32.96
C LYS A 9 -12.42 -19.45 -33.20
N THR A 10 -12.83 -20.69 -32.96
CA THR A 10 -14.15 -21.22 -33.33
C THR A 10 -15.11 -21.33 -32.15
N ASP A 11 -14.56 -21.53 -30.94
CA ASP A 11 -15.33 -21.94 -29.79
C ASP A 11 -15.17 -20.97 -28.61
N ILE A 12 -16.12 -21.06 -27.67
CA ILE A 12 -16.04 -20.45 -26.35
C ILE A 12 -15.64 -21.57 -25.38
N LEU A 13 -14.53 -21.38 -24.69
CA LEU A 13 -13.98 -22.36 -23.75
C LEU A 13 -14.36 -22.01 -22.31
N VAL A 14 -14.59 -23.05 -21.52
CA VAL A 14 -14.85 -22.93 -20.08
C VAL A 14 -13.60 -23.30 -19.31
N ALA A 15 -13.10 -22.39 -18.49
CA ALA A 15 -12.03 -22.69 -17.54
C ALA A 15 -12.59 -23.16 -16.20
N ASP A 16 -11.73 -23.70 -15.34
CA ASP A 16 -12.07 -24.11 -13.99
C ASP A 16 -12.45 -22.94 -13.05
N GLY A 17 -12.86 -23.31 -11.84
CA GLY A 17 -13.18 -22.40 -10.75
C GLY A 17 -12.04 -22.31 -9.72
N ALA A 18 -12.36 -21.83 -8.52
CA ALA A 18 -11.35 -21.66 -7.46
C ALA A 18 -10.82 -23.00 -6.92
N MET A 19 -9.50 -23.20 -7.05
CA MET A 19 -8.75 -24.24 -6.33
C MET A 19 -8.76 -23.96 -4.81
N GLY A 20 -8.41 -22.73 -4.42
CA GLY A 20 -8.34 -22.33 -3.02
C GLY A 20 -9.65 -22.56 -2.28
N THR A 21 -10.80 -22.16 -2.84
CA THR A 21 -12.14 -22.34 -2.23
C THR A 21 -12.43 -23.80 -1.86
N LEU A 22 -12.00 -24.77 -2.66
CA LEU A 22 -12.21 -26.19 -2.37
C LEU A 22 -11.17 -26.75 -1.40
N LEU A 23 -9.98 -26.18 -1.35
CA LEU A 23 -8.95 -26.52 -0.36
C LEU A 23 -9.24 -25.93 1.03
N TYR A 24 -9.88 -24.74 1.10
CA TYR A 24 -10.24 -24.01 2.32
C TYR A 24 -11.15 -24.79 3.28
N ALA A 25 -11.87 -25.81 2.81
CA ALA A 25 -12.71 -26.67 3.66
C ALA A 25 -11.94 -27.36 4.81
N ASN A 26 -10.59 -27.28 4.82
CA ASN A 26 -9.72 -27.85 5.85
C ASN A 26 -8.94 -26.82 6.71
N GLY A 27 -9.27 -25.52 6.65
CA GLY A 27 -8.67 -24.47 7.51
C GLY A 27 -7.82 -23.43 6.75
N LEU A 28 -7.69 -22.24 7.35
CA LEU A 28 -7.22 -20.99 6.70
C LEU A 28 -5.69 -20.79 6.65
N ASP A 29 -4.90 -21.52 7.44
CA ASP A 29 -3.45 -21.27 7.66
C ASP A 29 -2.51 -22.27 6.96
N ASN A 30 -2.77 -22.63 5.71
CA ASN A 30 -1.95 -23.60 4.98
C ASN A 30 -1.33 -23.02 3.70
N CYS A 31 -0.14 -23.50 3.36
CA CYS A 31 0.48 -23.32 2.04
C CYS A 31 -0.18 -24.28 1.04
N TYR A 32 -1.15 -23.80 0.26
CA TYR A 32 -1.93 -24.63 -0.66
C TYR A 32 -1.09 -25.19 -1.80
N GLU A 33 -0.09 -24.45 -2.27
CA GLU A 33 0.84 -24.92 -3.29
C GLU A 33 1.66 -26.11 -2.78
N ALA A 34 2.00 -26.15 -1.49
CA ALA A 34 2.69 -27.29 -0.89
C ALA A 34 1.84 -28.57 -0.88
N TYR A 35 0.52 -28.50 -1.13
CA TYR A 35 -0.31 -29.70 -1.28
C TYR A 35 0.04 -30.47 -2.55
N ASN A 36 0.70 -29.86 -3.54
CA ASN A 36 1.25 -30.59 -4.68
C ASN A 36 2.24 -31.68 -4.25
N LEU A 37 2.90 -31.51 -3.11
CA LEU A 37 3.83 -32.50 -2.55
C LEU A 37 3.22 -33.30 -1.39
N THR A 38 2.42 -32.66 -0.55
CA THR A 38 1.94 -33.26 0.70
C THR A 38 0.59 -33.95 0.58
N HIS A 39 -0.28 -33.50 -0.33
CA HIS A 39 -1.63 -34.02 -0.54
C HIS A 39 -2.02 -34.04 -2.03
N PRO A 40 -1.18 -34.62 -2.91
CA PRO A 40 -1.38 -34.57 -4.36
C PRO A 40 -2.73 -35.16 -4.81
N GLU A 41 -3.26 -36.14 -4.07
CA GLU A 41 -4.55 -36.77 -4.33
C GLU A 41 -5.73 -35.79 -4.19
N LYS A 42 -5.66 -34.83 -3.27
CA LYS A 42 -6.71 -33.80 -3.08
C LYS A 42 -6.72 -32.83 -4.26
N VAL A 43 -5.53 -32.38 -4.67
CA VAL A 43 -5.37 -31.48 -5.83
C VAL A 43 -5.87 -32.18 -7.10
N LEU A 44 -5.49 -33.45 -7.30
CA LEU A 44 -5.96 -34.26 -8.43
C LEU A 44 -7.50 -34.40 -8.45
N ALA A 45 -8.11 -34.67 -7.30
CA ALA A 45 -9.56 -34.81 -7.18
C ALA A 45 -10.30 -33.52 -7.54
N ILE A 46 -9.76 -32.35 -7.16
CA ILE A 46 -10.34 -31.05 -7.50
C ILE A 46 -10.27 -30.80 -9.01
N HIS A 47 -9.13 -31.04 -9.66
CA HIS A 47 -9.04 -30.90 -11.12
C HIS A 47 -10.05 -31.79 -11.83
N LYS A 48 -10.16 -33.06 -11.44
CA LYS A 48 -11.16 -33.98 -12.00
C LYS A 48 -12.59 -33.49 -11.80
N ALA A 49 -12.92 -32.96 -10.62
CA ALA A 49 -14.25 -32.42 -10.35
C ALA A 49 -14.61 -31.25 -11.29
N TYR A 50 -13.65 -30.38 -11.63
CA TYR A 50 -13.87 -29.31 -12.61
C TYR A 50 -13.98 -29.82 -14.05
N ILE A 51 -13.15 -30.79 -14.43
CA ILE A 51 -13.23 -31.43 -15.76
C ILE A 51 -14.58 -32.14 -15.91
N ASP A 52 -15.02 -32.91 -14.92
CA ASP A 52 -16.32 -33.59 -14.90
C ASP A 52 -17.50 -32.60 -14.94
N ALA A 53 -17.31 -31.37 -14.43
CA ALA A 53 -18.27 -30.28 -14.57
C ALA A 53 -18.29 -29.62 -15.95
N GLY A 54 -17.30 -29.93 -16.80
CA GLY A 54 -17.23 -29.48 -18.19
C GLY A 54 -16.19 -28.39 -18.47
N ALA A 55 -15.18 -28.23 -17.60
CA ALA A 55 -14.03 -27.37 -17.89
C ALA A 55 -13.21 -27.92 -19.07
N ASP A 56 -12.96 -27.09 -20.07
CA ASP A 56 -12.07 -27.36 -21.21
C ASP A 56 -10.61 -26.96 -20.88
N VAL A 57 -10.43 -26.10 -19.88
CA VAL A 57 -9.15 -25.56 -19.44
C VAL A 57 -9.05 -25.61 -17.93
N ILE A 58 -7.93 -26.09 -17.39
CA ILE A 58 -7.64 -26.10 -15.95
C ILE A 58 -6.35 -25.37 -15.63
N GLN A 59 -6.27 -24.80 -14.43
CA GLN A 59 -5.13 -24.06 -13.91
C GLN A 59 -4.29 -24.93 -12.98
N THR A 60 -2.97 -24.89 -13.08
CA THR A 60 -2.10 -25.57 -12.11
C THR A 60 -2.24 -24.95 -10.72
N ASN A 61 -2.14 -25.76 -9.65
CA ASN A 61 -2.10 -25.29 -8.27
C ASN A 61 -0.74 -24.63 -7.93
N THR A 62 -0.41 -23.52 -8.59
CA THR A 62 0.91 -22.86 -8.52
C THR A 62 0.83 -21.34 -8.38
N TYR A 63 -0.35 -20.78 -8.14
CA TYR A 63 -0.59 -19.33 -8.08
C TYR A 63 0.48 -18.56 -7.27
N ALA A 64 0.73 -18.93 -6.01
CA ALA A 64 1.72 -18.29 -5.15
C ALA A 64 3.00 -19.13 -4.95
N ALA A 65 3.32 -20.04 -5.85
CA ALA A 65 4.51 -20.92 -5.77
C ALA A 65 5.83 -20.18 -6.13
N LYS A 66 6.04 -19.00 -5.54
CA LYS A 66 7.25 -18.17 -5.65
C LYS A 66 8.07 -18.24 -4.37
N ARG A 67 9.38 -18.04 -4.49
CA ARG A 67 10.33 -18.15 -3.38
C ARG A 67 9.91 -17.31 -2.17
N HIS A 68 9.66 -16.02 -2.35
CA HIS A 68 9.28 -15.12 -1.26
C HIS A 68 8.01 -15.56 -0.50
N ARG A 69 7.00 -16.09 -1.21
CA ARG A 69 5.76 -16.58 -0.59
C ARG A 69 5.99 -17.92 0.14
N LEU A 70 6.76 -18.82 -0.46
CA LEU A 70 7.04 -20.15 0.09
C LEU A 70 8.00 -20.12 1.28
N GLU A 71 8.91 -19.15 1.35
CA GLU A 71 9.82 -18.95 2.49
C GLU A 71 9.07 -18.77 3.81
N GLY A 72 7.97 -18.00 3.81
CA GLY A 72 7.12 -17.79 4.99
C GLY A 72 6.52 -19.09 5.57
N TYR A 73 6.46 -20.15 4.77
CA TYR A 73 5.96 -21.48 5.18
C TYR A 73 7.08 -22.53 5.29
N GLY A 74 8.36 -22.12 5.18
CA GLY A 74 9.50 -23.05 5.24
C GLY A 74 9.72 -23.89 3.98
N TYR A 75 9.12 -23.51 2.84
CA TYR A 75 9.24 -24.20 1.55
C TYR A 75 10.08 -23.46 0.50
N GLY A 76 10.84 -22.42 0.90
CA GLY A 76 11.65 -21.61 -0.01
C GLY A 76 12.73 -22.36 -0.79
N ASN A 77 13.11 -23.57 -0.35
CA ASN A 77 14.03 -24.46 -1.06
C ASN A 77 13.33 -25.50 -1.94
N LYS A 78 11.99 -25.53 -1.98
CA LYS A 78 11.18 -26.49 -2.76
C LYS A 78 10.40 -25.84 -3.91
N VAL A 79 10.79 -24.63 -4.34
CA VAL A 79 10.08 -23.85 -5.37
C VAL A 79 9.94 -24.68 -6.66
N LYS A 80 11.02 -25.31 -7.10
CA LYS A 80 11.04 -26.14 -8.31
C LYS A 80 10.10 -27.34 -8.18
N GLU A 81 10.24 -28.10 -7.11
CA GLU A 81 9.49 -29.33 -6.86
C GLU A 81 7.99 -29.06 -6.77
N ILE A 82 7.59 -28.00 -6.07
CA ILE A 82 6.19 -27.61 -5.91
C ILE A 82 5.56 -27.23 -7.26
N ASN A 83 6.24 -26.41 -8.07
CA ASN A 83 5.72 -26.00 -9.39
C ASN A 83 5.61 -27.20 -10.34
N GLN A 84 6.66 -28.02 -10.44
CA GLN A 84 6.67 -29.17 -11.35
C GLN A 84 5.67 -30.26 -10.92
N ALA A 85 5.48 -30.47 -9.61
CA ALA A 85 4.46 -31.39 -9.12
C ALA A 85 3.04 -30.88 -9.45
N GLY A 86 2.78 -29.57 -9.33
CA GLY A 86 1.50 -28.98 -9.70
C GLY A 86 1.13 -29.20 -11.16
N VAL A 87 2.11 -29.05 -12.08
CA VAL A 87 1.91 -29.36 -13.50
C VAL A 87 1.59 -30.83 -13.72
N LYS A 88 2.37 -31.74 -13.12
CA LYS A 88 2.16 -33.19 -13.28
C LYS A 88 0.78 -33.65 -12.84
N ILE A 89 0.31 -33.13 -11.70
CA ILE A 89 -1.02 -33.46 -11.16
C ILE A 89 -2.12 -32.94 -12.10
N ALA A 90 -2.01 -31.69 -12.58
CA ALA A 90 -2.97 -31.13 -13.52
C ALA A 90 -2.98 -31.91 -14.85
N ARG A 91 -1.80 -32.23 -15.40
CA ARG A 91 -1.68 -33.04 -16.63
C ARG A 91 -2.26 -34.45 -16.45
N GLN A 92 -2.04 -35.07 -15.30
CA GLN A 92 -2.64 -36.36 -14.95
C GLN A 92 -4.17 -36.30 -14.93
N ALA A 93 -4.77 -35.20 -14.48
CA ALA A 93 -6.22 -35.02 -14.52
C ALA A 93 -6.74 -34.73 -15.93
N ALA A 94 -6.04 -33.87 -16.67
CA ALA A 94 -6.48 -33.33 -17.96
C ALA A 94 -6.58 -34.36 -19.09
N GLY A 95 -5.68 -35.34 -19.11
CA GLY A 95 -5.56 -36.24 -20.26
C GLY A 95 -5.19 -35.47 -21.54
N GLU A 96 -5.76 -35.88 -22.67
CA GLU A 96 -5.52 -35.26 -23.99
C GLU A 96 -6.55 -34.18 -24.37
N ASP A 97 -7.74 -34.20 -23.75
CA ASP A 97 -8.88 -33.38 -24.18
C ASP A 97 -9.02 -32.05 -23.43
N THR A 98 -8.25 -31.85 -22.35
CA THR A 98 -8.28 -30.63 -21.51
C THR A 98 -6.96 -29.90 -21.56
N PHE A 99 -7.00 -28.57 -21.71
CA PHE A 99 -5.79 -27.74 -21.70
C PHE A 99 -5.33 -27.43 -20.27
N VAL A 100 -4.02 -27.42 -20.03
CA VAL A 100 -3.40 -27.12 -18.72
C VAL A 100 -2.64 -25.79 -18.79
N LEU A 101 -3.03 -24.83 -17.96
CA LEU A 101 -2.37 -23.53 -17.84
C LEU A 101 -1.44 -23.47 -16.63
N GLY A 102 -0.16 -23.18 -16.88
CA GLY A 102 0.81 -22.87 -15.82
C GLY A 102 0.47 -21.52 -15.20
N THR A 103 0.00 -21.53 -13.96
CA THR A 103 -0.60 -20.35 -13.31
C THR A 103 0.40 -19.62 -12.40
N VAL A 104 0.48 -18.30 -12.56
CA VAL A 104 1.44 -17.41 -11.89
C VAL A 104 0.70 -16.17 -11.38
N GLY A 105 0.64 -16.01 -10.06
CA GLY A 105 -0.05 -14.89 -9.40
C GLY A 105 0.83 -13.66 -9.20
N ALA A 106 0.21 -12.49 -9.07
CA ALA A 106 0.91 -11.22 -8.77
C ALA A 106 1.57 -11.22 -7.38
N LEU A 107 2.66 -10.45 -7.24
CA LEU A 107 3.30 -10.19 -5.95
C LEU A 107 2.85 -8.86 -5.33
N ARG A 108 2.65 -7.80 -6.11
CA ARG A 108 2.10 -6.51 -5.67
C ARG A 108 0.58 -6.50 -5.83
N GLY A 109 -0.11 -5.89 -4.87
CA GLY A 109 -1.57 -5.83 -4.82
C GLY A 109 -2.08 -5.87 -3.38
N LEU A 110 -2.97 -6.82 -3.07
CA LEU A 110 -3.69 -6.89 -1.77
C LEU A 110 -2.80 -7.04 -0.53
N LYS A 111 -1.60 -7.62 -0.67
CA LYS A 111 -0.63 -7.72 0.43
C LYS A 111 0.60 -6.93 0.07
N GLN A 112 1.13 -6.19 1.04
CA GLN A 112 2.36 -5.44 0.84
C GLN A 112 3.50 -6.40 0.45
N CYS A 113 4.17 -6.09 -0.66
CA CYS A 113 5.38 -6.76 -1.11
C CYS A 113 6.56 -5.84 -0.83
N GLU A 114 7.57 -6.33 -0.11
CA GLU A 114 8.76 -5.54 0.21
C GLU A 114 9.81 -5.59 -0.91
N LEU A 115 9.65 -6.52 -1.85
CA LEU A 115 10.55 -6.72 -2.97
C LEU A 115 10.49 -5.55 -3.97
N SER A 116 11.65 -5.20 -4.51
CA SER A 116 11.76 -4.32 -5.66
C SER A 116 11.16 -4.97 -6.92
N LEU A 117 10.88 -4.15 -7.94
CA LEU A 117 10.33 -4.65 -9.20
C LEU A 117 11.27 -5.68 -9.85
N ASP A 118 12.59 -5.41 -9.83
CA ASP A 118 13.60 -6.31 -10.39
C ASP A 118 13.63 -7.67 -9.68
N GLU A 119 13.48 -7.67 -8.34
CA GLU A 119 13.39 -8.90 -7.55
C GLU A 119 12.12 -9.69 -7.88
N ILE A 120 10.98 -9.00 -8.04
CA ILE A 120 9.70 -9.60 -8.44
C ILE A 120 9.80 -10.24 -9.83
N ILE A 121 10.39 -9.54 -10.79
CA ILE A 121 10.62 -10.07 -12.15
C ILE A 121 11.50 -11.31 -12.06
N LYS A 122 12.62 -11.25 -11.33
CA LYS A 122 13.54 -12.38 -11.17
C LYS A 122 12.86 -13.61 -10.58
N GLU A 123 12.09 -13.46 -9.49
CA GLU A 123 11.36 -14.58 -8.88
C GLU A 123 10.27 -15.13 -9.80
N THR A 124 9.60 -14.25 -10.55
CA THR A 124 8.58 -14.67 -11.51
C THR A 124 9.21 -15.47 -12.65
N LEU A 125 10.36 -15.04 -13.18
CA LEU A 125 11.11 -15.78 -14.20
C LEU A 125 11.61 -17.14 -13.70
N GLU A 126 12.04 -17.22 -12.44
CA GLU A 126 12.41 -18.50 -11.80
C GLU A 126 11.22 -19.47 -11.82
N GLN A 127 10.04 -19.03 -11.38
CA GLN A 127 8.83 -19.84 -11.39
C GLN A 127 8.42 -20.27 -12.81
N VAL A 128 8.36 -19.31 -13.74
CA VAL A 128 8.01 -19.56 -15.15
C VAL A 128 8.98 -20.57 -15.78
N GLY A 129 10.28 -20.46 -15.49
CA GLY A 129 11.28 -21.43 -15.92
C GLY A 129 10.95 -22.85 -15.47
N TYR A 130 10.60 -23.05 -14.20
CA TYR A 130 10.24 -24.37 -13.69
C TYR A 130 8.95 -24.94 -14.29
N LEU A 131 7.97 -24.09 -14.60
CA LEU A 131 6.75 -24.49 -15.30
C LEU A 131 7.06 -24.92 -16.75
N LEU A 132 7.84 -24.11 -17.49
CA LEU A 132 8.23 -24.39 -18.87
C LEU A 132 9.11 -25.64 -19.01
N GLU A 133 10.01 -25.90 -18.04
CA GLU A 133 10.88 -27.08 -18.03
C GLU A 133 10.09 -28.41 -18.09
N THR A 134 8.85 -28.43 -17.61
CA THR A 134 8.00 -29.64 -17.65
C THR A 134 7.62 -30.05 -19.07
N LYS A 135 7.46 -29.09 -19.98
CA LYS A 135 6.88 -29.28 -21.33
C LYS A 135 5.48 -29.92 -21.33
N GLU A 136 4.76 -29.83 -20.21
CA GLU A 136 3.45 -30.45 -20.00
C GLU A 136 2.32 -29.42 -19.85
N ILE A 137 2.59 -28.13 -20.06
CA ILE A 137 1.59 -27.06 -20.06
C ILE A 137 1.25 -26.60 -21.49
N ASP A 138 0.02 -26.17 -21.69
CA ASP A 138 -0.51 -25.67 -22.98
C ASP A 138 -0.49 -24.15 -23.09
N GLY A 139 -0.14 -23.46 -22.01
CA GLY A 139 -0.07 -22.01 -21.92
C GLY A 139 0.34 -21.53 -20.53
N LEU A 140 0.63 -20.24 -20.42
CA LEU A 140 0.86 -19.55 -19.16
C LEU A 140 -0.31 -18.63 -18.84
N LEU A 141 -0.71 -18.60 -17.58
CA LEU A 141 -1.72 -17.68 -17.06
C LEU A 141 -1.09 -16.80 -15.99
N PHE A 142 -1.02 -15.51 -16.26
CA PHE A 142 -0.74 -14.48 -15.27
C PHE A 142 -2.06 -13.96 -14.74
N GLU A 143 -2.32 -14.12 -13.44
CA GLU A 143 -3.62 -13.74 -12.87
C GLU A 143 -3.52 -12.92 -11.57
N THR A 144 -4.57 -12.12 -11.33
CA THR A 144 -4.73 -11.26 -10.14
C THR A 144 -3.71 -10.12 -10.04
N TYR A 145 -3.35 -9.53 -11.18
CA TYR A 145 -2.45 -8.36 -11.23
C TYR A 145 -3.24 -7.06 -11.03
N TYR A 146 -2.97 -6.34 -9.94
CA TYR A 146 -3.48 -4.99 -9.71
C TYR A 146 -2.48 -3.92 -10.20
N ASP A 147 -1.19 -4.14 -9.94
CA ASP A 147 -0.10 -3.27 -10.37
C ASP A 147 0.18 -3.49 -11.88
N GLU A 148 -0.14 -2.45 -12.67
CA GLU A 148 0.09 -2.45 -14.11
C GLU A 148 1.56 -2.52 -14.49
N GLU A 149 2.44 -1.86 -13.73
CA GLU A 149 3.88 -1.86 -13.96
C GLU A 149 4.44 -3.29 -13.81
N GLU A 150 3.99 -4.01 -12.78
CA GLU A 150 4.39 -5.39 -12.53
C GLU A 150 4.08 -6.30 -13.74
N ILE A 151 2.82 -6.31 -14.20
CA ILE A 151 2.43 -7.20 -15.30
C ILE A 151 3.08 -6.82 -16.64
N ILE A 152 3.28 -5.51 -16.89
CA ILE A 152 3.93 -5.03 -18.11
C ILE A 152 5.39 -5.51 -18.17
N GLU A 153 6.15 -5.34 -17.09
CA GLU A 153 7.57 -5.74 -17.09
C GLU A 153 7.73 -7.26 -17.05
N ILE A 154 6.84 -7.99 -16.36
CA ILE A 154 6.81 -9.47 -16.42
C ILE A 154 6.55 -9.95 -17.84
N LEU A 155 5.55 -9.40 -18.53
CA LEU A 155 5.21 -9.85 -19.88
C LEU A 155 6.36 -9.60 -20.87
N LYS A 156 7.01 -8.43 -20.79
CA LYS A 156 8.24 -8.13 -21.57
C LYS A 156 9.35 -9.15 -21.32
N ALA A 157 9.52 -9.59 -20.07
CA ALA A 157 10.57 -10.53 -19.70
C ALA A 157 10.22 -11.99 -20.06
N VAL A 158 8.94 -12.38 -19.99
CA VAL A 158 8.49 -13.75 -20.21
C VAL A 158 8.27 -14.07 -21.68
N ARG A 159 7.68 -13.15 -22.46
CA ARG A 159 7.32 -13.42 -23.87
C ARG A 159 8.50 -13.96 -24.70
N PRO A 160 9.75 -13.47 -24.56
CA PRO A 160 10.91 -14.00 -25.29
C PRO A 160 11.34 -15.43 -24.90
N LEU A 161 10.84 -15.98 -23.79
CA LEU A 161 11.25 -17.29 -23.27
C LEU A 161 10.42 -18.45 -23.85
N THR A 162 9.29 -18.18 -24.49
CA THR A 162 8.37 -19.21 -24.95
C THR A 162 7.49 -18.70 -26.08
N ASP A 163 7.00 -19.60 -26.94
CA ASP A 163 5.96 -19.34 -27.94
C ASP A 163 4.58 -19.88 -27.49
N LEU A 164 4.49 -20.45 -26.28
CA LEU A 164 3.22 -20.92 -25.73
C LEU A 164 2.25 -19.74 -25.53
N PRO A 165 0.93 -19.97 -25.63
CA PRO A 165 -0.07 -18.95 -25.33
C PRO A 165 0.16 -18.29 -23.97
N ILE A 166 0.11 -16.96 -23.93
CA ILE A 166 0.14 -16.19 -22.69
C ILE A 166 -1.22 -15.53 -22.48
N ILE A 167 -1.83 -15.82 -21.35
CA ILE A 167 -3.07 -15.21 -20.87
C ILE A 167 -2.70 -14.25 -19.74
N THR A 168 -3.16 -13.01 -19.82
CA THR A 168 -2.96 -12.00 -18.77
C THR A 168 -4.30 -11.49 -18.24
N ASN A 169 -4.61 -11.89 -17.01
CA ASN A 169 -5.77 -11.39 -16.28
C ASN A 169 -5.32 -10.35 -15.23
N ILE A 170 -5.92 -9.17 -15.28
CA ILE A 170 -5.77 -8.15 -14.25
C ILE A 170 -6.98 -8.14 -13.31
N SER A 171 -6.78 -7.66 -12.10
CA SER A 171 -7.86 -7.43 -11.13
C SER A 171 -8.09 -5.95 -10.96
N ILE A 172 -9.36 -5.58 -10.74
CA ILE A 172 -9.80 -4.19 -10.62
C ILE A 172 -10.72 -4.05 -9.41
N HIS A 173 -10.65 -2.89 -8.75
CA HIS A 173 -11.53 -2.54 -7.64
C HIS A 173 -12.84 -1.91 -8.09
N GLU A 174 -12.80 -1.18 -9.20
CA GLU A 174 -13.92 -0.48 -9.79
C GLU A 174 -14.15 -0.97 -11.22
N ALA A 175 -15.41 -1.03 -11.66
CA ALA A 175 -15.71 -1.56 -12.99
C ALA A 175 -15.17 -0.63 -14.09
N GLY A 176 -14.39 -1.18 -15.03
CA GLY A 176 -13.91 -0.47 -16.22
C GLY A 176 -12.57 0.25 -16.07
N ILE A 177 -12.01 0.34 -14.85
CA ILE A 177 -10.75 1.06 -14.59
C ILE A 177 -9.80 0.30 -13.69
N THR A 178 -8.50 0.53 -13.87
CA THR A 178 -7.45 0.00 -12.98
C THR A 178 -7.36 0.78 -11.67
N GLU A 179 -6.56 0.29 -10.72
CA GLU A 179 -6.31 1.00 -9.44
C GLU A 179 -5.76 2.43 -9.63
N ASN A 180 -5.13 2.71 -10.78
CA ASN A 180 -4.60 4.03 -11.12
C ASN A 180 -5.59 4.89 -11.92
N GLY A 181 -6.85 4.45 -12.05
CA GLY A 181 -7.90 5.15 -12.80
C GLY A 181 -7.76 5.06 -14.32
N ARG A 182 -6.91 4.15 -14.84
CA ARG A 182 -6.73 3.98 -16.29
C ARG A 182 -7.86 3.14 -16.88
N PRO A 183 -8.46 3.51 -18.03
CA PRO A 183 -9.43 2.69 -18.72
C PRO A 183 -8.88 1.31 -19.13
N LEU A 184 -9.69 0.26 -18.97
CA LEU A 184 -9.28 -1.12 -19.30
C LEU A 184 -8.79 -1.31 -20.74
N VAL A 185 -9.38 -0.59 -21.70
CA VAL A 185 -9.00 -0.68 -23.11
C VAL A 185 -7.53 -0.30 -23.34
N GLU A 186 -6.99 0.64 -22.57
CA GLU A 186 -5.60 1.09 -22.71
C GLU A 186 -4.62 0.03 -22.22
N ILE A 187 -4.85 -0.50 -21.01
CA ILE A 187 -3.97 -1.53 -20.44
C ILE A 187 -4.06 -2.83 -21.23
N PHE A 188 -5.26 -3.26 -21.65
CA PHE A 188 -5.41 -4.43 -22.52
C PHE A 188 -4.73 -4.24 -23.86
N GLY A 189 -4.90 -3.09 -24.52
CA GLY A 189 -4.19 -2.79 -25.76
C GLY A 189 -2.67 -2.90 -25.59
N LYS A 190 -2.14 -2.37 -24.49
CA LYS A 190 -0.70 -2.47 -24.17
C LYS A 190 -0.25 -3.92 -23.95
N LEU A 191 -1.01 -4.73 -23.22
CA LEU A 191 -0.70 -6.15 -22.98
C LEU A 191 -0.75 -6.96 -24.29
N VAL A 192 -1.72 -6.70 -25.16
CA VAL A 192 -1.79 -7.32 -26.50
C VAL A 192 -0.56 -6.97 -27.33
N MET A 193 -0.14 -5.70 -27.34
CA MET A 193 1.06 -5.27 -28.06
C MET A 193 2.35 -5.92 -27.54
N LEU A 194 2.39 -6.30 -26.27
CA LEU A 194 3.51 -6.99 -25.64
C LEU A 194 3.48 -8.51 -25.85
N GLY A 195 2.47 -9.04 -26.53
CA GLY A 195 2.39 -10.45 -26.92
C GLY A 195 1.51 -11.33 -26.02
N ALA A 196 0.54 -10.74 -25.30
CA ALA A 196 -0.53 -11.49 -24.66
C ALA A 196 -1.56 -11.97 -25.69
N ASP A 197 -1.72 -13.29 -25.80
CA ASP A 197 -2.64 -13.93 -26.75
C ASP A 197 -4.10 -13.87 -26.26
N VAL A 198 -4.28 -13.73 -24.94
CA VAL A 198 -5.59 -13.50 -24.30
C VAL A 198 -5.40 -12.48 -23.18
N VAL A 199 -6.28 -11.49 -23.10
CA VAL A 199 -6.31 -10.50 -22.03
C VAL A 199 -7.66 -10.53 -21.32
N GLY A 200 -7.69 -10.30 -20.02
CA GLY A 200 -8.94 -10.43 -19.29
C GLY A 200 -8.95 -9.91 -17.88
N LEU A 201 -10.03 -10.25 -17.19
CA LEU A 201 -10.27 -9.87 -15.80
C LEU A 201 -10.46 -11.10 -14.94
N ASN A 202 -9.93 -11.07 -13.72
CA ASN A 202 -10.21 -12.09 -12.73
C ASN A 202 -10.33 -11.49 -11.32
N CYS A 203 -10.98 -12.23 -10.43
CA CYS A 203 -11.04 -11.96 -8.98
C CYS A 203 -11.74 -10.64 -8.61
N HIS A 204 -11.85 -10.40 -7.30
CA HIS A 204 -12.48 -9.27 -6.61
C HIS A 204 -13.97 -9.06 -6.91
N LEU A 205 -14.31 -8.77 -8.17
CA LEU A 205 -15.63 -8.42 -8.63
C LEU A 205 -16.42 -9.65 -9.13
N GLY A 206 -17.74 -9.60 -8.91
CA GLY A 206 -18.67 -10.61 -9.42
C GLY A 206 -19.08 -10.38 -10.88
N PRO A 207 -19.94 -11.25 -11.45
CA PRO A 207 -20.26 -11.24 -12.88
C PRO A 207 -20.85 -9.93 -13.37
N TYR A 208 -21.70 -9.27 -12.56
CA TYR A 208 -22.34 -8.00 -12.93
C TYR A 208 -21.31 -6.92 -13.30
N HIS A 209 -20.31 -6.71 -12.44
CA HIS A 209 -19.30 -5.69 -12.64
C HIS A 209 -18.35 -6.06 -13.77
N MET A 210 -17.98 -7.34 -13.89
CA MET A 210 -17.16 -7.82 -15.01
C MET A 210 -17.85 -7.58 -16.36
N ILE A 211 -19.18 -7.77 -16.44
CA ILE A 211 -19.98 -7.42 -17.63
C ILE A 211 -19.90 -5.92 -17.92
N GLN A 212 -20.10 -5.05 -16.90
CA GLN A 212 -19.99 -3.60 -17.10
C GLN A 212 -18.60 -3.17 -17.57
N SER A 213 -17.55 -3.77 -17.00
CA SER A 213 -16.16 -3.55 -17.40
C SER A 213 -15.94 -3.92 -18.86
N LEU A 214 -16.38 -5.11 -19.27
CA LEU A 214 -16.17 -5.57 -20.63
C LEU A 214 -16.94 -4.74 -21.64
N LYS A 215 -18.13 -4.17 -21.36
CA LYS A 215 -18.86 -3.29 -22.32
C LYS A 215 -18.02 -2.17 -22.93
N GLN A 216 -16.99 -1.73 -22.22
CA GLN A 216 -16.09 -0.65 -22.61
C GLN A 216 -14.89 -1.13 -23.45
N VAL A 217 -14.67 -2.44 -23.51
CA VAL A 217 -13.51 -3.07 -24.16
C VAL A 217 -13.91 -3.54 -25.57
N PRO A 218 -13.21 -3.07 -26.64
CA PRO A 218 -13.41 -3.58 -27.99
C PRO A 218 -12.89 -5.01 -28.16
N LEU A 219 -13.30 -5.68 -29.23
CA LEU A 219 -12.66 -6.93 -29.64
C LEU A 219 -11.28 -6.63 -30.25
N PHE A 220 -10.26 -7.39 -29.86
CA PHE A 220 -8.92 -7.28 -30.42
C PHE A 220 -8.77 -8.19 -31.64
N ALA A 221 -8.02 -7.75 -32.65
CA ALA A 221 -7.78 -8.54 -33.86
C ALA A 221 -6.77 -9.68 -33.64
N GLN A 222 -5.83 -9.50 -32.71
CA GLN A 222 -4.70 -10.40 -32.45
C GLN A 222 -4.79 -11.09 -31.08
N SER A 223 -5.89 -10.91 -30.34
CA SER A 223 -6.04 -11.42 -28.98
C SER A 223 -7.50 -11.70 -28.66
N TYR A 224 -7.74 -12.53 -27.65
CA TYR A 224 -9.08 -12.86 -27.16
C TYR A 224 -9.33 -12.30 -25.77
N LEU A 225 -10.60 -12.30 -25.34
CA LEU A 225 -11.01 -11.85 -24.01
C LEU A 225 -11.24 -13.03 -23.09
N SER A 226 -10.66 -12.98 -21.89
CA SER A 226 -10.93 -13.90 -20.78
C SER A 226 -11.65 -13.21 -19.61
N VAL A 227 -12.41 -13.99 -18.84
CA VAL A 227 -13.05 -13.49 -17.62
C VAL A 227 -13.24 -14.59 -16.57
N TYR A 228 -12.89 -14.29 -15.33
CA TYR A 228 -12.95 -15.20 -14.18
C TYR A 228 -13.57 -14.48 -12.96
N PRO A 229 -14.89 -14.24 -12.94
CA PRO A 229 -15.53 -13.52 -11.85
C PRO A 229 -15.51 -14.31 -10.53
N ASN A 230 -15.58 -13.59 -9.40
CA ASN A 230 -15.95 -14.21 -8.12
C ASN A 230 -17.42 -14.65 -8.15
N ALA A 231 -17.79 -15.68 -7.39
CA ALA A 231 -19.18 -16.16 -7.36
C ALA A 231 -20.15 -15.07 -6.88
N SER A 232 -19.77 -14.36 -5.82
CA SER A 232 -20.53 -13.23 -5.23
C SER A 232 -19.60 -12.33 -4.42
N LEU A 233 -20.13 -11.25 -3.85
CA LEU A 233 -19.45 -10.58 -2.75
C LEU A 233 -19.37 -11.52 -1.54
N LEU A 234 -18.29 -11.46 -0.76
CA LEU A 234 -18.20 -12.19 0.50
C LEU A 234 -19.39 -11.80 1.38
N SER A 235 -20.19 -12.79 1.79
CA SER A 235 -21.33 -12.59 2.69
C SER A 235 -21.09 -13.31 4.00
N PHE A 236 -21.51 -12.72 5.11
CA PHE A 236 -21.52 -13.44 6.38
C PHE A 236 -22.78 -14.30 6.42
N VAL A 237 -22.62 -15.62 6.48
CA VAL A 237 -23.72 -16.58 6.57
C VAL A 237 -23.68 -17.21 7.96
N ASP A 238 -24.68 -16.90 8.78
CA ASP A 238 -24.83 -17.49 10.10
C ASP A 238 -25.80 -18.67 10.04
N ASP A 239 -25.30 -19.81 9.53
CA ASP A 239 -26.00 -21.08 9.64
C ASP A 239 -25.49 -21.81 10.89
N ASN A 240 -26.40 -21.97 11.87
CA ASN A 240 -26.22 -22.76 13.10
C ASN A 240 -25.20 -22.22 14.14
N GLY A 241 -25.03 -20.90 14.26
CA GLY A 241 -24.24 -20.28 15.35
C GLY A 241 -22.72 -20.44 15.18
N SER A 242 -22.27 -20.78 13.97
CA SER A 242 -20.85 -20.90 13.62
C SER A 242 -20.34 -19.77 12.71
N GLY A 243 -21.19 -18.77 12.41
CA GLY A 243 -20.83 -17.50 11.75
C GLY A 243 -19.67 -17.59 10.77
N GLN A 244 -19.91 -18.10 9.55
CA GLN A 244 -18.85 -18.24 8.55
C GLN A 244 -19.03 -17.24 7.41
N TYR A 245 -17.93 -16.64 6.98
CA TYR A 245 -17.91 -15.92 5.71
C TYR A 245 -18.01 -16.92 4.56
N GLY A 246 -19.01 -16.75 3.71
CA GLY A 246 -19.30 -17.63 2.58
C GLY A 246 -19.72 -16.86 1.34
N PHE A 247 -19.58 -17.50 0.19
CA PHE A 247 -20.14 -17.00 -1.06
C PHE A 247 -21.54 -17.59 -1.27
N SER A 248 -22.44 -16.82 -1.88
CA SER A 248 -23.80 -17.30 -2.19
C SER A 248 -23.73 -18.48 -3.18
N GLN A 249 -24.55 -19.51 -2.98
CA GLN A 249 -24.74 -20.58 -3.97
C GLN A 249 -25.60 -20.06 -5.14
N ASN A 250 -24.98 -19.45 -6.14
CA ASN A 250 -25.66 -18.74 -7.21
C ASN A 250 -25.29 -19.24 -8.62
N ALA A 251 -25.04 -20.53 -8.76
CA ALA A 251 -24.62 -21.16 -10.02
C ALA A 251 -25.53 -20.81 -11.22
N ASP A 252 -26.86 -20.79 -11.05
CA ASP A 252 -27.78 -20.44 -12.14
C ASP A 252 -27.64 -18.97 -12.59
N TYR A 253 -27.42 -18.04 -11.66
CA TYR A 253 -27.13 -16.64 -11.99
C TYR A 253 -25.77 -16.52 -12.70
N PHE A 254 -24.77 -17.28 -12.24
CA PHE A 254 -23.45 -17.32 -12.85
C PHE A 254 -23.51 -17.83 -14.30
N GLY A 255 -24.30 -18.89 -14.55
CA GLY A 255 -24.58 -19.41 -15.89
C GLY A 255 -25.26 -18.38 -16.80
N LYS A 256 -26.33 -17.72 -16.34
CA LYS A 256 -26.98 -16.63 -17.11
C LYS A 256 -26.03 -15.47 -17.41
N SER A 257 -25.16 -15.15 -16.45
CA SER A 257 -24.16 -14.10 -16.64
C SER A 257 -23.12 -14.48 -17.68
N ALA A 258 -22.81 -15.78 -17.86
CA ALA A 258 -21.89 -16.25 -18.89
C ALA A 258 -22.40 -15.94 -20.31
N GLU A 259 -23.71 -16.03 -20.56
CA GLU A 259 -24.30 -15.64 -21.86
C GLU A 259 -24.04 -14.16 -22.17
N LEU A 260 -24.18 -13.30 -21.15
CA LEU A 260 -23.89 -11.88 -21.27
C LEU A 260 -22.39 -11.63 -21.48
N LEU A 261 -21.52 -12.33 -20.76
CA LEU A 261 -20.07 -12.23 -20.95
C LEU A 261 -19.63 -12.65 -22.36
N VAL A 262 -20.25 -13.70 -22.93
CA VAL A 262 -20.06 -14.09 -24.33
C VAL A 262 -20.51 -12.97 -25.28
N ALA A 263 -21.67 -12.37 -25.02
CA ALA A 263 -22.17 -11.23 -25.81
C ALA A 263 -21.20 -10.03 -25.75
N GLU A 264 -20.52 -9.85 -24.63
CA GLU A 264 -19.47 -8.85 -24.44
C GLU A 264 -18.09 -9.29 -24.98
N GLY A 265 -17.98 -10.43 -25.66
CA GLY A 265 -16.75 -10.82 -26.37
C GLY A 265 -15.85 -11.82 -25.65
N ALA A 266 -16.19 -12.25 -24.43
CA ALA A 266 -15.42 -13.26 -23.72
C ALA A 266 -15.43 -14.60 -24.47
N ARG A 267 -14.24 -15.19 -24.65
CA ARG A 267 -14.05 -16.50 -25.28
C ARG A 267 -13.46 -17.55 -24.35
N LEU A 268 -12.91 -17.13 -23.21
CA LEU A 268 -12.47 -17.99 -22.14
C LEU A 268 -13.15 -17.53 -20.84
N ILE A 269 -14.06 -18.35 -20.32
CA ILE A 269 -14.87 -18.01 -19.14
C ILE A 269 -14.61 -19.03 -18.05
N GLY A 270 -14.10 -18.57 -16.90
CA GLY A 270 -13.89 -19.41 -15.72
C GLY A 270 -14.49 -18.80 -14.47
N GLY A 271 -14.03 -19.27 -13.32
CA GLY A 271 -14.41 -18.75 -12.02
C GLY A 271 -13.21 -18.46 -11.13
N CYS A 272 -13.33 -17.48 -10.25
CA CYS A 272 -12.34 -17.20 -9.21
C CYS A 272 -12.94 -17.50 -7.82
N CYS A 273 -12.66 -16.71 -6.79
CA CYS A 273 -13.05 -17.00 -5.41
C CYS A 273 -14.55 -17.28 -5.26
N GLY A 274 -14.87 -18.36 -4.56
CA GLY A 274 -16.25 -18.78 -4.28
C GLY A 274 -16.89 -19.65 -5.36
N THR A 275 -16.28 -19.77 -6.53
CA THR A 275 -16.80 -20.64 -7.60
C THR A 275 -16.48 -22.11 -7.32
N THR A 276 -17.39 -22.97 -7.76
CA THR A 276 -17.38 -24.43 -7.52
C THR A 276 -17.69 -25.17 -8.82
N PRO A 277 -17.55 -26.52 -8.87
CA PRO A 277 -17.93 -27.30 -10.03
C PRO A 277 -19.39 -27.07 -10.50
N ASP A 278 -20.31 -26.74 -9.58
CA ASP A 278 -21.69 -26.41 -9.95
C ASP A 278 -21.80 -25.13 -10.78
N HIS A 279 -20.97 -24.13 -10.48
CA HIS A 279 -20.89 -22.90 -11.27
C HIS A 279 -20.35 -23.20 -12.68
N ILE A 280 -19.28 -23.99 -12.79
CA ILE A 280 -18.68 -24.39 -14.07
C ILE A 280 -19.69 -25.18 -14.92
N ARG A 281 -20.43 -26.10 -14.31
CA ARG A 281 -21.51 -26.85 -15.00
C ARG A 281 -22.61 -25.93 -15.50
N ALA A 282 -23.00 -24.93 -14.70
CA ALA A 282 -24.01 -23.95 -15.11
C ALA A 282 -23.52 -23.08 -16.28
N VAL A 283 -22.25 -22.66 -16.28
CA VAL A 283 -21.63 -21.94 -17.41
C VAL A 283 -21.62 -22.80 -18.66
N LYS A 284 -21.09 -24.03 -18.58
CA LYS A 284 -21.01 -24.95 -19.72
C LYS A 284 -22.39 -25.23 -20.34
N ARG A 285 -23.42 -25.37 -19.50
CA ARG A 285 -24.82 -25.52 -19.94
C ARG A 285 -25.33 -24.27 -20.65
N ALA A 286 -25.11 -23.09 -20.09
CA ALA A 286 -25.64 -21.83 -20.60
C ALA A 286 -25.01 -21.43 -21.94
N ILE A 287 -23.70 -21.62 -22.11
CA ILE A 287 -23.02 -21.24 -23.36
C ILE A 287 -23.18 -22.28 -24.48
N LYS A 288 -23.83 -23.42 -24.22
CA LYS A 288 -23.97 -24.50 -25.18
C LYS A 288 -24.69 -24.01 -26.45
N GLY A 289 -24.01 -24.11 -27.59
CA GLY A 289 -24.54 -23.69 -28.89
C GLY A 289 -24.33 -22.22 -29.23
N LEU A 290 -23.79 -21.42 -28.31
CA LEU A 290 -23.32 -20.07 -28.62
C LEU A 290 -22.03 -20.15 -29.45
N LYS A 291 -21.79 -19.12 -30.26
CA LYS A 291 -20.56 -18.95 -31.04
C LYS A 291 -19.85 -17.67 -30.61
N PRO A 292 -18.52 -17.58 -30.73
CA PRO A 292 -17.79 -16.34 -30.47
C PRO A 292 -18.36 -15.18 -31.28
N VAL A 293 -18.59 -14.04 -30.62
CA VAL A 293 -19.03 -12.82 -31.31
C VAL A 293 -17.90 -12.27 -32.19
N SER A 294 -18.29 -11.74 -33.36
CA SER A 294 -17.38 -11.12 -34.34
C SER A 294 -17.50 -9.59 -34.39
N ARG A 295 -18.55 -9.04 -33.79
CA ARG A 295 -18.81 -7.60 -33.68
C ARG A 295 -19.45 -7.31 -32.33
N LYS A 296 -19.11 -6.15 -31.78
CA LYS A 296 -19.56 -5.68 -30.48
C LYS A 296 -19.78 -4.18 -30.50
N PHE A 297 -20.84 -3.73 -29.83
CA PHE A 297 -21.05 -2.31 -29.56
C PHE A 297 -20.29 -1.93 -28.29
N VAL A 298 -19.35 -0.99 -28.40
CA VAL A 298 -18.56 -0.52 -27.27
C VAL A 298 -19.27 0.67 -26.63
N THR A 299 -19.62 0.55 -25.36
CA THR A 299 -20.14 1.67 -24.59
C THR A 299 -18.96 2.42 -23.99
N PRO A 300 -18.64 3.65 -24.43
CA PRO A 300 -17.54 4.40 -23.83
C PRO A 300 -17.84 4.66 -22.35
N MET A 301 -16.79 4.75 -21.52
CA MET A 301 -16.95 5.31 -20.19
C MET A 301 -17.57 6.70 -20.33
N VAL A 302 -18.61 6.97 -19.54
CA VAL A 302 -19.04 8.34 -19.31
C VAL A 302 -17.85 9.03 -18.68
N GLU A 303 -17.26 10.03 -19.35
CA GLU A 303 -16.28 10.91 -18.73
C GLU A 303 -16.90 11.40 -17.42
N GLU A 304 -16.32 11.02 -16.28
CA GLU A 304 -16.72 11.57 -15.01
C GLU A 304 -16.61 13.09 -15.12
N ALA A 305 -17.69 13.79 -14.75
CA ALA A 305 -17.84 15.24 -14.84
C ALA A 305 -16.53 15.96 -14.51
N GLU A 306 -16.20 16.99 -15.30
CA GLU A 306 -14.95 17.77 -15.26
C GLU A 306 -14.29 17.73 -13.88
N LEU A 307 -13.20 16.96 -13.78
CA LEU A 307 -12.39 16.88 -12.57
C LEU A 307 -12.12 18.30 -12.07
N ILE A 308 -12.62 18.62 -10.87
CA ILE A 308 -12.42 19.94 -10.29
C ILE A 308 -10.97 20.02 -9.85
N LYS A 309 -10.15 20.71 -10.66
CA LYS A 309 -8.76 20.97 -10.34
C LYS A 309 -8.67 21.80 -9.07
N ALA A 310 -7.80 21.38 -8.18
CA ALA A 310 -7.60 22.12 -6.95
C ALA A 310 -6.60 23.26 -7.18
N VAL A 311 -6.96 24.44 -6.69
CA VAL A 311 -6.03 25.58 -6.67
C VAL A 311 -5.25 25.51 -5.36
N LYS A 312 -3.93 25.42 -5.45
CA LYS A 312 -3.05 25.48 -4.27
C LYS A 312 -3.22 26.85 -3.59
N GLN A 313 -3.87 26.88 -2.43
CA GLN A 313 -4.33 28.13 -1.81
C GLN A 313 -3.24 28.89 -1.05
N SER A 314 -2.20 28.20 -0.56
CA SER A 314 -1.15 28.81 0.26
C SER A 314 0.21 28.16 0.05
N GLU A 315 1.25 28.91 0.42
CA GLU A 315 2.63 28.42 0.50
C GLU A 315 2.76 27.32 1.55
N THR A 316 3.39 26.19 1.19
CA THR A 316 3.55 25.02 2.08
C THR A 316 4.82 25.11 2.92
N ILE A 317 4.95 24.28 3.96
CA ILE A 317 6.21 24.17 4.71
C ILE A 317 7.39 23.75 3.83
N VAL A 318 7.14 22.99 2.76
CA VAL A 318 8.14 22.55 1.78
C VAL A 318 8.62 23.73 0.94
N ASP A 319 7.69 24.59 0.52
CA ASP A 319 8.01 25.79 -0.25
C ASP A 319 8.80 26.80 0.61
N LYS A 320 8.50 26.88 1.92
CA LYS A 320 9.19 27.77 2.89
C LYS A 320 10.60 27.29 3.20
N VAL A 321 10.76 26.02 3.55
CA VAL A 321 12.05 25.46 4.01
C VAL A 321 13.11 25.44 2.93
N LYS A 322 12.71 25.35 1.65
CA LYS A 322 13.64 25.47 0.52
C LYS A 322 14.23 26.88 0.36
N ARG A 323 13.58 27.91 0.92
CA ARG A 323 13.99 29.32 0.77
C ARG A 323 14.59 29.92 2.04
N LYS A 324 14.11 29.52 3.21
CA LYS A 324 14.52 30.10 4.49
C LYS A 324 14.39 29.11 5.63
N VAL A 325 15.05 29.42 6.74
CA VAL A 325 14.86 28.71 8.00
C VAL A 325 13.38 28.69 8.35
N THR A 326 12.85 27.49 8.56
CA THR A 326 11.43 27.20 8.76
C THR A 326 11.29 26.29 9.97
N ILE A 327 10.54 26.76 10.96
CA ILE A 327 10.35 26.08 12.24
C ILE A 327 8.96 25.45 12.26
N ILE A 328 8.87 24.19 12.67
CA ILE A 328 7.60 23.53 13.00
C ILE A 328 7.68 23.02 14.45
N ALA A 329 6.55 22.99 15.16
CA ALA A 329 6.52 22.59 16.57
C ALA A 329 5.45 21.54 16.85
N GLU A 330 5.82 20.43 17.50
CA GLU A 330 4.86 19.41 17.96
C GLU A 330 4.24 19.81 19.28
N LEU A 331 2.93 19.64 19.36
CA LEU A 331 2.21 19.65 20.62
C LEU A 331 1.24 18.47 20.65
N ASP A 332 1.55 17.48 21.47
CA ASP A 332 0.76 16.26 21.57
C ASP A 332 -0.67 16.55 22.09
N PRO A 333 -1.73 16.07 21.41
CA PRO A 333 -3.09 16.20 21.91
C PRO A 333 -3.24 15.62 23.33
N PRO A 334 -4.08 16.23 24.19
CA PRO A 334 -4.21 15.81 25.58
C PRO A 334 -4.85 14.42 25.69
N LYS A 335 -4.59 13.74 26.81
CA LYS A 335 -5.21 12.44 27.14
C LYS A 335 -6.55 12.58 27.86
N THR A 336 -6.88 13.78 28.29
CA THR A 336 -8.07 14.09 29.08
C THR A 336 -8.89 15.16 28.37
N LEU A 337 -10.17 15.30 28.76
CA LEU A 337 -11.08 16.28 28.17
C LEU A 337 -10.80 17.73 28.60
N ASP A 338 -9.93 17.95 29.58
CA ASP A 338 -9.48 19.30 29.95
C ASP A 338 -8.42 19.80 28.97
N ILE A 339 -8.87 20.55 27.96
CA ILE A 339 -8.02 21.03 26.88
C ILE A 339 -7.46 22.44 27.10
N ARG A 340 -7.73 23.10 28.24
CA ARG A 340 -7.39 24.53 28.45
C ARG A 340 -5.90 24.82 28.26
N LYS A 341 -5.03 24.08 28.95
CA LYS A 341 -3.57 24.21 28.82
C LYS A 341 -3.06 23.88 27.42
N PHE A 342 -3.74 22.97 26.72
CA PHE A 342 -3.39 22.64 25.35
C PHE A 342 -3.73 23.80 24.41
N THR A 343 -4.92 24.39 24.56
CA THR A 343 -5.32 25.60 23.81
C THR A 343 -4.37 26.77 24.08
N GLU A 344 -3.96 26.98 25.33
CA GLU A 344 -2.93 27.99 25.68
C GLU A 344 -1.61 27.73 24.96
N GLY A 345 -1.13 26.48 24.97
CA GLY A 345 0.10 26.11 24.27
C GLY A 345 0.01 26.28 22.75
N VAL A 346 -1.12 25.93 22.13
CA VAL A 346 -1.36 26.15 20.69
C VAL A 346 -1.28 27.64 20.36
N LYS A 347 -1.92 28.51 21.15
CA LYS A 347 -1.88 29.97 20.96
C LYS A 347 -0.48 30.54 21.15
N ALA A 348 0.23 30.09 22.19
CA ALA A 348 1.61 30.52 22.42
C ALA A 348 2.55 30.15 21.26
N LEU A 349 2.38 28.97 20.66
CA LEU A 349 3.16 28.56 19.49
C LEU A 349 2.79 29.34 18.22
N ASP A 350 1.51 29.69 18.05
CA ASP A 350 1.05 30.58 16.96
C ASP A 350 1.65 31.98 17.09
N GLU A 351 1.60 32.57 18.29
CA GLU A 351 2.19 33.88 18.59
C GLU A 351 3.71 33.90 18.41
N ALA A 352 4.39 32.79 18.73
CA ALA A 352 5.83 32.63 18.53
C ALA A 352 6.25 32.58 17.04
N GLY A 353 5.31 32.43 16.10
CA GLY A 353 5.59 32.54 14.67
C GLY A 353 6.11 31.26 14.01
N VAL A 354 5.77 30.08 14.53
CA VAL A 354 6.11 28.80 13.86
C VAL A 354 5.35 28.65 12.53
N SER A 355 5.93 27.93 11.57
CA SER A 355 5.34 27.76 10.24
C SER A 355 4.26 26.69 10.16
N ALA A 356 4.24 25.75 11.12
CA ALA A 356 3.15 24.81 11.35
C ALA A 356 3.19 24.27 12.78
N ILE A 357 2.01 24.00 13.35
CA ILE A 357 1.87 23.25 14.60
C ILE A 357 1.55 21.80 14.23
N THR A 358 2.39 20.86 14.64
CA THR A 358 2.18 19.43 14.35
C THR A 358 1.51 18.70 15.51
N LEU A 359 0.52 17.86 15.19
CA LEU A 359 -0.27 17.12 16.17
C LEU A 359 -0.16 15.62 15.95
N ALA A 360 0.40 14.91 16.94
CA ALA A 360 0.56 13.47 16.84
C ALA A 360 -0.76 12.69 16.90
N ASP A 361 -0.75 11.52 16.28
CA ASP A 361 -1.88 10.60 16.21
C ASP A 361 -1.59 9.37 17.09
N ASN A 362 -2.10 9.40 18.32
CA ASN A 362 -1.88 8.37 19.35
C ASN A 362 -0.40 7.94 19.45
N SER A 363 0.49 8.91 19.68
CA SER A 363 1.94 8.70 19.83
C SER A 363 2.25 7.59 20.85
N LEU A 364 3.22 6.71 20.54
CA LEU A 364 3.59 5.55 21.36
C LEU A 364 2.44 4.56 21.63
N ALA A 365 1.44 4.53 20.75
CA ALA A 365 0.22 3.75 20.91
C ALA A 365 -0.57 4.08 22.20
N LYS A 366 -0.43 5.32 22.70
CA LYS A 366 -1.18 5.81 23.85
C LYS A 366 -2.37 6.64 23.39
N THR A 367 -3.54 6.34 23.92
CA THR A 367 -4.77 7.03 23.50
C THR A 367 -4.73 8.51 23.88
N ARG A 368 -5.07 9.36 22.91
CA ARG A 368 -5.20 10.81 23.04
C ARG A 368 -6.50 11.28 22.40
N ILE A 369 -6.88 12.54 22.63
CA ILE A 369 -7.94 13.16 21.83
C ILE A 369 -7.53 13.14 20.35
N CYS A 370 -8.46 12.75 19.48
CA CYS A 370 -8.25 12.73 18.03
C CYS A 370 -7.71 14.07 17.51
N ASN A 371 -6.55 14.03 16.86
CA ASN A 371 -5.83 15.21 16.37
C ASN A 371 -6.64 16.03 15.36
N VAL A 372 -7.35 15.40 14.42
CA VAL A 372 -8.22 16.09 13.44
C VAL A 372 -9.34 16.85 14.16
N SER A 373 -9.91 16.26 15.23
CA SER A 373 -11.03 16.87 15.95
C SER A 373 -10.59 18.11 16.71
N ILE A 374 -9.46 18.04 17.43
CA ILE A 374 -8.94 19.18 18.18
C ILE A 374 -8.37 20.27 17.27
N ALA A 375 -7.75 19.89 16.15
CA ALA A 375 -7.33 20.85 15.12
C ALA A 375 -8.54 21.59 14.52
N SER A 376 -9.62 20.87 14.21
CA SER A 376 -10.85 21.47 13.66
C SER A 376 -11.49 22.47 14.63
N LEU A 377 -11.42 22.19 15.93
CA LEU A 377 -11.90 23.11 16.97
C LEU A 377 -11.08 24.40 17.00
N LEU A 378 -9.75 24.30 16.89
CA LEU A 378 -8.84 25.42 17.13
C LEU A 378 -8.41 26.18 15.86
N LYS A 379 -8.62 25.65 14.66
CA LYS A 379 -8.08 26.21 13.40
C LYS A 379 -8.50 27.65 13.11
N ASN A 380 -9.65 28.10 13.64
CA ASN A 380 -10.15 29.45 13.43
C ASN A 380 -9.66 30.43 14.52
N GLU A 381 -8.97 29.93 15.55
CA GLU A 381 -8.42 30.73 16.65
C GLU A 381 -6.93 31.09 16.44
N ILE A 382 -6.30 30.54 15.40
CA ILE A 382 -4.87 30.73 15.11
C ILE A 382 -4.63 31.03 13.64
N SER A 383 -3.47 31.62 13.33
CA SER A 383 -3.05 31.87 11.93
C SER A 383 -2.20 30.75 11.36
N THR A 384 -1.50 30.02 12.23
CA THR A 384 -0.55 28.97 11.89
C THR A 384 -1.29 27.70 11.45
N PRO A 385 -0.93 27.11 10.29
CA PRO A 385 -1.59 25.90 9.83
C PRO A 385 -1.19 24.67 10.66
N PHE A 386 -2.11 23.72 10.81
CA PHE A 386 -1.79 22.44 11.40
C PHE A 386 -1.12 21.49 10.39
N LEU A 387 -0.15 20.72 10.88
CA LEU A 387 0.34 19.49 10.27
C LEU A 387 -0.19 18.31 11.09
N LEU A 388 -0.91 17.39 10.47
CA LEU A 388 -1.54 16.29 11.21
C LEU A 388 -0.82 14.97 10.94
N HIS A 389 -0.45 14.26 11.99
CA HIS A 389 0.04 12.89 11.85
C HIS A 389 -1.12 11.97 11.46
N LEU A 390 -0.85 10.97 10.63
CA LEU A 390 -1.84 9.94 10.30
C LEU A 390 -1.18 8.57 10.38
N SER A 391 -1.61 7.78 11.37
CA SER A 391 -1.04 6.47 11.67
C SER A 391 -1.74 5.33 10.93
N CYS A 392 -0.97 4.51 10.20
CA CYS A 392 -1.51 3.30 9.56
C CYS A 392 -1.83 2.17 10.55
N ARG A 393 -1.33 2.25 11.79
CA ARG A 393 -1.61 1.26 12.83
C ARG A 393 -3.11 1.23 13.20
N ASP A 394 -3.71 2.41 13.29
CA ASP A 394 -5.04 2.61 13.88
C ASP A 394 -6.15 2.49 12.84
N HIS A 395 -5.81 2.47 11.54
CA HIS A 395 -6.74 2.60 10.44
C HIS A 395 -6.45 1.60 9.32
N ASN A 396 -7.50 0.93 8.83
CA ASN A 396 -7.46 0.20 7.56
C ASN A 396 -7.49 1.17 6.38
N MET A 397 -7.36 0.68 5.15
CA MET A 397 -7.37 1.51 3.95
C MET A 397 -8.64 2.37 3.81
N ILE A 398 -9.81 1.84 4.21
CA ILE A 398 -11.08 2.57 4.21
C ILE A 398 -11.00 3.76 5.18
N GLY A 399 -10.53 3.52 6.40
CA GLY A 399 -10.35 4.54 7.43
C GLY A 399 -9.33 5.60 7.04
N LEU A 400 -8.21 5.22 6.43
CA LEU A 400 -7.17 6.14 5.94
C LEU A 400 -7.72 7.08 4.84
N GLN A 401 -8.38 6.53 3.82
CA GLN A 401 -8.98 7.37 2.77
C GLN A 401 -10.09 8.25 3.33
N SER A 402 -10.97 7.72 4.18
CA SER A 402 -12.04 8.51 4.81
C SER A 402 -11.47 9.67 5.64
N ARG A 403 -10.38 9.44 6.37
CA ARG A 403 -9.67 10.49 7.13
C ARG A 403 -9.11 11.57 6.21
N LEU A 404 -8.41 11.20 5.14
CA LEU A 404 -7.85 12.17 4.19
C LEU A 404 -8.96 13.00 3.52
N LEU A 405 -10.05 12.37 3.06
CA LEU A 405 -11.19 13.10 2.50
C LEU A 405 -11.79 14.10 3.52
N GLY A 406 -11.95 13.68 4.77
CA GLY A 406 -12.41 14.56 5.85
C GLY A 406 -11.44 15.71 6.14
N MET A 407 -10.14 15.46 6.08
CA MET A 407 -9.09 16.47 6.26
C MET A 407 -9.14 17.54 5.15
N ASP A 408 -9.26 17.16 3.88
CA ASP A 408 -9.39 18.10 2.75
C ASP A 408 -10.64 18.99 2.90
N VAL A 409 -11.79 18.38 3.24
CA VAL A 409 -13.04 19.11 3.48
C VAL A 409 -12.91 20.11 4.64
N LEU A 410 -12.13 19.77 5.67
CA LEU A 410 -11.85 20.65 6.80
C LEU A 410 -10.75 21.68 6.53
N GLY A 411 -10.07 21.62 5.38
CA GLY A 411 -8.99 22.52 4.99
C GLY A 411 -7.62 22.16 5.57
N PHE A 412 -7.44 20.93 6.05
CA PHE A 412 -6.14 20.42 6.50
C PHE A 412 -5.41 19.76 5.33
N HIS A 413 -4.33 20.37 4.86
CA HIS A 413 -3.60 19.92 3.67
C HIS A 413 -2.16 19.48 3.98
N GLN A 414 -1.77 19.33 5.25
CA GLN A 414 -0.42 18.92 5.63
C GLN A 414 -0.48 17.67 6.50
N VAL A 415 0.16 16.59 6.04
CA VAL A 415 0.05 15.27 6.65
C VAL A 415 1.44 14.69 6.90
N LEU A 416 1.69 14.18 8.10
CA LEU A 416 2.84 13.30 8.35
C LEU A 416 2.38 11.84 8.29
N ALA A 417 2.79 11.13 7.24
CA ALA A 417 2.48 9.72 7.07
C ALA A 417 3.40 8.86 7.96
N ILE A 418 2.80 8.11 8.90
CA ILE A 418 3.53 7.24 9.82
C ILE A 418 2.95 5.83 9.82
N THR A 419 3.81 4.81 9.87
CA THR A 419 3.35 3.43 10.07
C THR A 419 2.74 3.27 11.47
N GLY A 420 3.36 3.86 12.49
CA GLY A 420 2.90 3.83 13.88
C GLY A 420 3.48 2.68 14.71
N ASP A 421 3.71 2.94 16.00
CA ASP A 421 4.28 1.98 16.95
C ASP A 421 3.28 0.86 17.30
N PRO A 422 3.67 -0.43 17.33
CA PRO A 422 2.76 -1.54 17.62
C PRO A 422 1.87 -1.32 18.85
N SER A 423 0.58 -1.70 18.76
CA SER A 423 -0.40 -1.51 19.84
C SER A 423 0.02 -2.16 21.17
N LYS A 424 0.84 -3.23 21.09
CA LYS A 424 1.41 -3.94 22.24
C LYS A 424 2.30 -3.08 23.15
N ILE A 425 2.82 -1.96 22.64
CA ILE A 425 3.66 -1.01 23.40
C ILE A 425 2.78 0.05 24.11
N GLY A 426 1.50 0.13 23.72
CA GLY A 426 0.53 1.09 24.21
C GLY A 426 -0.12 0.73 25.54
N ASP A 427 -1.15 1.50 25.91
CA ASP A 427 -1.88 1.38 27.18
C ASP A 427 -3.19 0.57 27.08
N PHE A 428 -3.47 -0.09 25.95
CA PHE A 428 -4.68 -0.89 25.72
C PHE A 428 -4.38 -2.38 25.49
N PRO A 429 -4.45 -3.22 26.54
CA PRO A 429 -4.34 -4.66 26.40
C PRO A 429 -5.45 -5.21 25.48
N GLY A 430 -5.06 -5.94 24.44
CA GLY A 430 -6.00 -6.58 23.50
C GLY A 430 -6.34 -5.76 22.24
N ALA A 431 -5.86 -4.51 22.13
CA ALA A 431 -6.00 -3.75 20.88
C ALA A 431 -5.16 -4.38 19.75
N THR A 432 -5.76 -4.62 18.60
CA THR A 432 -5.06 -5.13 17.41
C THR A 432 -4.47 -3.98 16.60
N SER A 433 -3.23 -4.12 16.13
CA SER A 433 -2.73 -3.25 15.07
C SER A 433 -3.35 -3.64 13.74
N VAL A 434 -3.87 -2.68 12.98
CA VAL A 434 -4.51 -2.93 11.69
C VAL A 434 -3.46 -3.22 10.61
N TYR A 435 -2.57 -2.25 10.34
CA TYR A 435 -1.46 -2.39 9.39
C TYR A 435 -1.83 -2.91 7.99
N ASP A 436 -3.04 -2.62 7.50
CA ASP A 436 -3.40 -2.83 6.09
C ASP A 436 -2.48 -2.04 5.14
N ALA A 437 -1.84 -0.98 5.66
CA ALA A 437 -0.85 -0.18 4.96
C ALA A 437 0.33 0.18 5.89
N THR A 438 1.45 0.54 5.26
CA THR A 438 2.56 1.25 5.92
C THR A 438 2.61 2.70 5.44
N SER A 439 3.55 3.49 6.00
CA SER A 439 3.73 4.88 5.54
C SER A 439 3.95 5.00 4.03
N PHE A 440 4.52 3.98 3.36
CA PHE A 440 4.71 4.00 1.90
C PHE A 440 3.39 4.05 1.16
N LYS A 441 2.47 3.12 1.48
CA LYS A 441 1.17 3.05 0.82
C LYS A 441 0.30 4.27 1.14
N LEU A 442 0.46 4.83 2.34
CA LEU A 442 -0.20 6.08 2.71
C LEU A 442 0.32 7.27 1.90
N LEU A 443 1.63 7.39 1.66
CA LEU A 443 2.19 8.42 0.78
C LEU A 443 1.65 8.29 -0.65
N GLU A 444 1.63 7.07 -1.19
CA GLU A 444 1.06 6.80 -2.52
C GLU A 444 -0.41 7.22 -2.60
N LEU A 445 -1.22 6.84 -1.60
CA LEU A 445 -2.63 7.22 -1.51
C LEU A 445 -2.80 8.74 -1.48
N ILE A 446 -2.01 9.45 -0.67
CA ILE A 446 -2.06 10.92 -0.61
C ILE A 446 -1.79 11.52 -2.00
N LYS A 447 -0.81 11.00 -2.73
CA LYS A 447 -0.51 11.47 -4.10
C LYS A 447 -1.55 11.08 -5.13
N GLN A 448 -2.22 9.95 -4.94
CA GLN A 448 -3.34 9.51 -5.77
C GLN A 448 -4.54 10.43 -5.59
N LEU A 449 -4.87 10.79 -4.34
CA LEU A 449 -5.93 11.76 -4.04
C LEU A 449 -5.61 13.16 -4.57
N ASN A 450 -4.34 13.56 -4.61
CA ASN A 450 -3.94 14.83 -5.23
C ASN A 450 -4.18 14.87 -6.75
N LYS A 451 -4.38 13.71 -7.39
CA LYS A 451 -4.80 13.58 -8.79
C LYS A 451 -6.31 13.44 -8.94
N GLY A 452 -7.07 13.54 -7.84
CA GLY A 452 -8.51 13.35 -7.83
C GLY A 452 -8.95 11.89 -7.94
N ILE A 453 -8.06 10.95 -7.62
CA ILE A 453 -8.28 9.51 -7.74
C ILE A 453 -8.29 8.89 -6.34
N GLY A 454 -9.34 8.13 -6.01
CA GLY A 454 -9.42 7.35 -4.77
C GLY A 454 -8.69 6.01 -4.88
N TYR A 455 -8.55 5.28 -3.78
CA TYR A 455 -7.82 4.00 -3.72
C TYR A 455 -8.27 2.97 -4.77
N SER A 456 -9.56 2.92 -5.10
CA SER A 456 -10.09 1.99 -6.10
C SER A 456 -9.78 2.37 -7.55
N GLY A 457 -9.15 3.53 -7.78
CA GLY A 457 -9.00 4.15 -9.10
C GLY A 457 -10.17 5.05 -9.50
N ALA A 458 -11.29 5.00 -8.78
CA ALA A 458 -12.46 5.84 -9.05
C ALA A 458 -12.16 7.32 -8.76
N SER A 459 -12.77 8.23 -9.52
CA SER A 459 -12.63 9.65 -9.25
C SER A 459 -13.29 10.04 -7.93
N ILE A 460 -12.62 10.89 -7.17
CA ILE A 460 -13.21 11.63 -6.05
C ILE A 460 -13.79 12.99 -6.49
N LYS A 461 -13.90 13.22 -7.81
CA LYS A 461 -14.46 14.40 -8.50
C LYS A 461 -13.70 15.72 -8.32
N LYS A 462 -12.80 15.79 -7.34
CA LYS A 462 -12.00 16.98 -7.03
C LYS A 462 -10.60 16.53 -6.61
N GLU A 463 -9.58 17.18 -7.15
CA GLU A 463 -8.21 16.99 -6.66
C GLU A 463 -8.09 17.47 -5.20
N THR A 464 -7.19 16.85 -4.44
CA THR A 464 -6.75 17.37 -3.14
C THR A 464 -5.39 18.08 -3.30
N THR A 465 -4.96 18.84 -2.30
CA THR A 465 -3.67 19.59 -2.36
C THR A 465 -2.74 19.24 -1.20
N PHE A 466 -2.73 17.98 -0.78
CA PHE A 466 -1.93 17.55 0.34
C PHE A 466 -0.43 17.69 0.10
N THR A 467 0.26 18.21 1.12
CA THR A 467 1.70 18.08 1.32
C THR A 467 1.94 16.88 2.24
N ALA A 468 2.72 15.92 1.77
CA ALA A 468 2.94 14.64 2.43
C ALA A 468 4.36 14.58 3.02
N ALA A 469 4.47 14.71 4.33
CA ALA A 469 5.70 14.51 5.07
C ALA A 469 5.89 13.02 5.42
N ALA A 470 7.15 12.60 5.48
CA ALA A 470 7.54 11.25 5.88
C ALA A 470 8.34 11.27 7.20
N ALA A 471 7.99 10.38 8.14
CA ALA A 471 8.83 10.19 9.32
C ALA A 471 10.17 9.50 8.96
N PHE A 472 11.25 9.96 9.57
CA PHE A 472 12.59 9.41 9.41
C PHE A 472 13.27 9.20 10.77
N ASN A 473 13.92 8.06 10.98
CA ASN A 473 14.68 7.80 12.21
C ASN A 473 16.19 7.89 11.91
N PRO A 474 16.88 8.95 12.37
CA PRO A 474 18.32 9.10 12.18
C PRO A 474 19.14 8.32 13.24
N ASN A 475 18.52 7.83 14.32
CA ASN A 475 19.17 7.21 15.47
C ASN A 475 19.46 5.70 15.28
N VAL A 476 19.67 5.28 14.03
CA VAL A 476 19.93 3.87 13.69
C VAL A 476 21.43 3.58 13.69
N LYS A 477 21.81 2.33 14.03
CA LYS A 477 23.22 1.91 14.10
C LYS A 477 24.01 2.15 12.80
N ASN A 478 23.36 2.07 11.64
CA ASN A 478 24.01 2.23 10.34
C ASN A 478 23.21 3.17 9.43
N LEU A 479 23.33 4.47 9.68
CA LEU A 479 22.60 5.52 8.98
C LEU A 479 22.92 5.54 7.47
N SER A 480 24.13 5.18 7.05
CA SER A 480 24.51 5.18 5.62
C SER A 480 23.70 4.19 4.78
N ARG A 481 23.13 3.14 5.40
CA ARG A 481 22.24 2.18 4.72
C ARG A 481 20.81 2.69 4.54
N CYS A 482 20.46 3.83 5.12
CA CYS A 482 19.12 4.40 5.03
C CYS A 482 18.87 5.19 3.73
N GLY A 483 19.88 5.40 2.87
CA GLY A 483 19.69 6.09 1.57
C GLY A 483 18.61 5.44 0.71
N ARG A 484 18.63 4.11 0.59
CA ARG A 484 17.59 3.34 -0.12
C ARG A 484 16.19 3.54 0.49
N LEU A 485 16.09 3.75 1.81
CA LEU A 485 14.80 4.04 2.46
C LEU A 485 14.28 5.43 2.07
N ILE A 486 15.17 6.42 2.05
CA ILE A 486 14.85 7.79 1.62
C ILE A 486 14.36 7.78 0.16
N GLU A 487 15.12 7.14 -0.74
CA GLU A 487 14.76 7.01 -2.16
C GLU A 487 13.40 6.37 -2.35
N ARG A 488 13.12 5.26 -1.63
CA ARG A 488 11.81 4.60 -1.68
C ARG A 488 10.68 5.50 -1.18
N LYS A 489 10.92 6.31 -0.14
CA LYS A 489 9.90 7.25 0.38
C LYS A 489 9.66 8.42 -0.56
N ILE A 490 10.70 8.94 -1.21
CA ILE A 490 10.58 9.95 -2.26
C ILE A 490 9.78 9.39 -3.44
N ALA A 491 10.12 8.17 -3.90
CA ALA A 491 9.38 7.50 -4.97
C ALA A 491 7.90 7.26 -4.62
N ALA A 492 7.60 6.95 -3.36
CA ALA A 492 6.22 6.83 -2.85
C ALA A 492 5.50 8.19 -2.70
N GLY A 493 6.21 9.32 -2.80
CA GLY A 493 5.63 10.66 -2.79
C GLY A 493 5.91 11.52 -1.55
N ALA A 494 6.96 11.27 -0.78
CA ALA A 494 7.34 12.18 0.30
C ALA A 494 7.80 13.56 -0.25
N ASP A 495 7.15 14.65 0.20
CA ASP A 495 7.53 16.04 -0.14
C ASP A 495 8.57 16.61 0.81
N CYS A 496 8.65 16.08 2.04
CA CYS A 496 9.68 16.37 3.03
C CYS A 496 9.83 15.23 4.04
N PHE A 497 10.89 15.29 4.84
CA PHE A 497 11.12 14.37 5.94
C PHE A 497 11.09 15.10 7.29
N ILE A 498 10.50 14.46 8.30
CA ILE A 498 10.54 14.91 9.69
C ILE A 498 11.27 13.85 10.50
N THR A 499 12.35 14.24 11.18
CA THR A 499 13.15 13.26 11.94
C THR A 499 12.60 13.01 13.33
N GLN A 500 12.87 11.83 13.87
CA GLN A 500 12.85 11.62 15.32
C GLN A 500 13.86 12.56 16.02
N PRO A 501 13.69 12.84 17.33
CA PRO A 501 14.57 13.75 18.05
C PRO A 501 16.03 13.28 18.03
N ILE A 502 16.92 14.25 17.81
CA ILE A 502 18.37 14.08 17.82
C ILE A 502 18.95 14.81 19.04
N PHE A 503 19.82 14.14 19.78
CA PHE A 503 20.46 14.69 20.99
C PHE A 503 21.99 14.81 20.86
N ASN A 504 22.55 14.53 19.68
CA ASN A 504 23.98 14.57 19.44
C ASN A 504 24.26 15.21 18.07
N SER A 505 25.18 16.19 18.04
CA SER A 505 25.61 16.88 16.83
C SER A 505 26.19 15.95 15.76
N GLU A 506 26.88 14.87 16.15
CA GLU A 506 27.45 13.90 15.21
C GLU A 506 26.37 13.25 14.32
N ILE A 507 25.19 12.98 14.89
CA ILE A 507 24.06 12.42 14.13
C ILE A 507 23.55 13.44 13.11
N ILE A 508 23.54 14.74 13.45
CA ILE A 508 23.17 15.83 12.53
C ILE A 508 24.16 15.91 11.37
N GLU A 509 25.47 15.83 11.63
CA GLU A 509 26.49 15.84 10.58
C GLU A 509 26.37 14.63 9.66
N ASN A 510 26.15 13.44 10.23
CA ASN A 510 26.00 12.21 9.47
C ASN A 510 24.70 12.23 8.64
N LEU A 511 23.62 12.78 9.18
CA LEU A 511 22.39 13.03 8.44
C LEU A 511 22.67 13.99 7.27
N ALA A 512 23.36 15.11 7.50
CA ALA A 512 23.68 16.08 6.46
C ALA A 512 24.54 15.48 5.33
N LYS A 513 25.49 14.60 5.67
CA LYS A 513 26.29 13.85 4.69
C LYS A 513 25.42 12.89 3.87
N LEU A 514 24.50 12.16 4.53
CA LEU A 514 23.60 11.23 3.86
C LEU A 514 22.62 11.95 2.93
N THR A 515 22.11 13.12 3.34
CA THR A 515 21.00 13.79 2.64
C THR A 515 21.44 14.85 1.64
N ARG A 516 22.75 15.06 1.46
CA ARG A 516 23.30 16.12 0.61
C ARG A 516 22.79 16.08 -0.83
N ASP A 517 22.63 14.88 -1.37
CA ASP A 517 22.31 14.68 -2.79
C ASP A 517 20.78 14.63 -3.05
N TYR A 518 19.94 14.85 -2.03
CA TYR A 518 18.49 14.85 -2.17
C TYR A 518 17.92 16.27 -2.08
N GLU A 519 17.10 16.67 -3.06
CA GLU A 519 16.40 17.97 -3.04
C GLU A 519 15.23 18.03 -2.04
N THR A 520 14.83 16.87 -1.51
CA THR A 520 13.71 16.74 -0.57
C THR A 520 14.16 17.24 0.81
N PRO A 521 13.52 18.29 1.37
CA PRO A 521 13.99 18.91 2.59
C PRO A 521 13.74 18.05 3.84
N PHE A 522 14.59 18.25 4.84
CA PHE A 522 14.50 17.61 6.15
C PHE A 522 14.21 18.65 7.23
N PHE A 523 13.29 18.30 8.12
CA PHE A 523 13.04 18.99 9.39
C PHE A 523 13.71 18.20 10.51
N VAL A 524 14.77 18.77 11.07
CA VAL A 524 15.59 18.13 12.10
C VAL A 524 14.91 18.26 13.46
N GLY A 525 14.54 17.11 14.03
CA GLY A 525 13.87 16.97 15.31
C GLY A 525 14.81 17.27 16.48
N ILE A 526 14.42 18.22 17.32
CA ILE A 526 15.09 18.58 18.56
C ILE A 526 14.03 18.63 19.67
N MET A 527 14.27 17.89 20.75
CA MET A 527 13.37 17.86 21.92
C MET A 527 14.13 18.40 23.13
N PRO A 528 13.69 19.51 23.76
CA PRO A 528 14.33 19.98 24.98
C PRO A 528 14.18 18.95 26.11
N ILE A 529 15.21 18.85 26.94
CA ILE A 529 15.20 18.00 28.12
C ILE A 529 14.61 18.79 29.29
N THR A 530 13.71 18.16 30.04
CA THR A 530 12.95 18.87 31.09
C THR A 530 13.52 18.72 32.50
N SER A 531 14.33 17.67 32.73
CA SER A 531 14.94 17.38 34.03
C SER A 531 16.04 16.31 33.91
N TYR A 532 16.86 16.16 34.94
CA TYR A 532 17.83 15.07 35.06
C TYR A 532 17.17 13.67 34.93
N ASN A 533 16.05 13.43 35.62
CA ASN A 533 15.34 12.14 35.54
C ASN A 533 14.83 11.86 34.12
N ASN A 534 14.34 12.89 33.42
CA ASN A 534 13.95 12.76 32.03
C ASN A 534 15.15 12.44 31.13
N ALA A 535 16.31 13.05 31.37
CA ALA A 535 17.55 12.74 30.66
C ALA A 535 17.99 11.29 30.87
N ILE A 536 17.98 10.81 32.12
CA ILE A 536 18.33 9.42 32.48
C ILE A 536 17.37 8.42 31.83
N PHE A 537 16.07 8.69 31.85
CA PHE A 537 15.08 7.88 31.16
C PHE A 537 15.38 7.81 29.64
N LEU A 538 15.61 8.95 29.00
CA LEU A 538 15.91 8.99 27.56
C LEU A 538 17.18 8.21 27.22
N HIS A 539 18.25 8.34 28.03
CA HIS A 539 19.53 7.67 27.79
C HIS A 539 19.47 6.15 28.01
N ASN A 540 18.69 5.67 28.98
CA ASN A 540 18.70 4.25 29.38
C ASN A 540 17.52 3.44 28.85
N GLU A 541 16.33 4.05 28.71
CA GLU A 541 15.10 3.32 28.41
C GLU A 541 14.60 3.53 26.98
N VAL A 542 15.10 4.53 26.25
CA VAL A 542 14.66 4.81 24.88
C VAL A 542 15.70 4.34 23.85
N PRO A 543 15.40 3.29 23.06
CA PRO A 543 16.35 2.75 22.09
C PRO A 543 16.82 3.78 21.07
N GLY A 544 18.15 3.87 20.89
CA GLY A 544 18.78 4.75 19.90
C GLY A 544 19.09 6.17 20.41
N ILE A 545 18.61 6.56 21.59
CA ILE A 545 18.99 7.84 22.19
C ILE A 545 20.16 7.63 23.14
N GLN A 546 21.26 8.34 22.88
CA GLN A 546 22.41 8.38 23.77
C GLN A 546 22.79 9.84 24.01
N LEU A 547 22.60 10.28 25.25
CA LEU A 547 23.09 11.57 25.75
C LEU A 547 24.57 11.47 26.12
N SER A 548 25.33 12.56 25.97
CA SER A 548 26.75 12.56 26.33
C SER A 548 26.97 12.45 27.84
N ASP A 549 27.97 11.67 28.26
CA ASP A 549 28.32 11.52 29.68
C ASP A 549 28.64 12.86 30.36
N ASN A 550 29.28 13.76 29.61
CA ASN A 550 29.57 15.12 30.07
C ASN A 550 28.28 15.92 30.36
N PHE A 551 27.29 15.84 29.48
CA PHE A 551 26.01 16.51 29.68
C PHE A 551 25.24 15.91 30.86
N LEU A 552 25.20 14.58 30.98
CA LEU A 552 24.58 13.90 32.13
C LEU A 552 25.23 14.28 33.45
N ALA A 553 26.57 14.33 33.52
CA ALA A 553 27.30 14.75 34.72
C ALA A 553 27.00 16.20 35.11
N LYS A 554 26.92 17.11 34.13
CA LYS A 554 26.54 18.51 34.38
C LYS A 554 25.10 18.63 34.89
N LEU A 555 24.17 17.88 34.32
CA LEU A 555 22.78 17.84 34.79
C LEU A 555 22.67 17.24 36.19
N GLU A 556 23.44 16.19 36.50
CA GLU A 556 23.43 15.57 37.81
C GLU A 556 23.89 16.54 38.90
N ALA A 557 24.92 17.34 38.62
CA ALA A 557 25.46 18.33 39.54
C ALA A 557 24.45 19.41 39.95
N VAL A 558 23.41 19.64 39.13
CA VAL A 558 22.34 20.63 39.39
C VAL A 558 20.97 19.99 39.55
N LYS A 559 20.88 18.67 39.76
CA LYS A 559 19.61 17.92 39.72
C LYS A 559 18.56 18.40 40.73
N ASP A 560 19.00 18.97 41.85
CA ASP A 560 18.13 19.48 42.92
C ASP A 560 17.71 20.95 42.69
N ASP A 561 18.33 21.65 41.74
CA ASP A 561 18.02 23.04 41.36
C ASP A 561 17.29 23.05 40.02
N LYS A 562 15.95 23.14 40.09
CA LYS A 562 15.09 23.06 38.90
C LYS A 562 15.39 24.15 37.87
N GLU A 563 15.67 25.37 38.31
CA GLU A 563 15.94 26.50 37.40
C GLU A 563 17.26 26.30 36.68
N LYS A 564 18.34 25.95 37.40
CA LYS A 564 19.64 25.67 36.78
C LYS A 564 19.60 24.44 35.87
N CYS A 565 18.88 23.40 36.27
CA CYS A 565 18.71 22.20 35.47
C CYS A 565 18.02 22.52 34.13
N GLN A 566 16.93 23.31 34.18
CA GLN A 566 16.24 23.78 32.98
C GLN A 566 17.13 24.66 32.11
N GLN A 567 17.85 25.62 32.69
CA GLN A 567 18.75 26.51 31.96
C GLN A 567 19.84 25.72 31.22
N LEU A 568 20.45 24.74 31.89
CA LEU A 568 21.47 23.88 31.28
C LEU A 568 20.90 23.01 30.14
N ALA A 569 19.71 22.46 30.32
CA ALA A 569 19.06 21.65 29.29
C ALA A 569 18.63 22.47 28.05
N LEU A 570 18.19 23.71 28.27
CA LEU A 570 17.91 24.66 27.19
C LEU A 570 19.17 25.05 26.44
N GLU A 571 20.28 25.29 27.15
CA GLU A 571 21.57 25.62 26.54
C GLU A 571 22.06 24.49 25.63
N GLU A 572 21.94 23.23 26.05
CA GLU A 572 22.28 22.07 25.21
C GLU A 572 21.39 22.01 23.95
N SER A 573 20.10 22.32 24.10
CA SER A 573 19.16 22.36 22.97
C SER A 573 19.52 23.49 21.99
N LYS A 574 19.91 24.67 22.50
CA LYS A 574 20.39 25.81 21.70
C LYS A 574 21.67 25.47 20.93
N GLN A 575 22.60 24.72 21.54
CA GLN A 575 23.82 24.26 20.86
C GLN A 575 23.50 23.27 19.73
N LEU A 576 22.56 22.35 19.94
CA LEU A 576 22.09 21.45 18.88
C LEU A 576 21.40 22.20 17.75
N ILE A 577 20.58 23.21 18.08
CA ILE A 577 19.95 24.11 17.09
C ILE A 577 21.01 24.84 16.27
N ASP A 578 21.98 25.49 16.93
CA ASP A 578 23.09 26.19 16.27
C ASP A 578 23.85 25.26 15.31
N HIS A 579 24.01 23.99 15.71
CA HIS A 579 24.66 22.99 14.87
C HIS A 579 23.76 22.55 13.68
N ALA A 580 22.46 22.34 13.91
CA ALA A 580 21.49 21.99 12.87
C ALA A 580 21.37 23.08 11.79
N LEU A 581 21.33 24.35 12.20
CA LEU A 581 21.19 25.51 11.31
C LEU A 581 22.39 25.68 10.34
N LYS A 582 23.52 25.02 10.58
CA LYS A 582 24.66 25.00 9.64
C LYS A 582 24.39 24.16 8.39
N PHE A 583 23.48 23.19 8.49
CA PHE A 583 23.25 22.18 7.46
C PHE A 583 21.81 22.13 6.95
N PHE A 584 20.84 22.55 7.76
CA PHE A 584 19.42 22.40 7.46
C PHE A 584 18.65 23.71 7.70
N ASN A 585 17.73 24.01 6.79
CA ASN A 585 16.76 25.08 6.97
C ASN A 585 15.54 24.64 7.78
N GLY A 586 15.25 23.34 7.86
CA GLY A 586 14.08 22.82 8.56
C GLY A 586 14.40 22.45 9.99
N ILE A 587 13.78 23.12 10.95
CA ILE A 587 13.87 22.78 12.37
C ILE A 587 12.52 22.29 12.86
N TYR A 588 12.53 21.15 13.55
CA TYR A 588 11.36 20.55 14.17
C TYR A 588 11.54 20.49 15.68
N LEU A 589 10.75 21.25 16.42
CA LEU A 589 10.79 21.28 17.87
C LEU A 589 9.70 20.38 18.45
N ILE A 590 10.07 19.41 19.28
CA ILE A 590 9.14 18.47 19.90
C ILE A 590 8.85 18.92 21.32
N THR A 591 7.61 19.24 21.65
CA THR A 591 7.28 19.78 22.99
C THR A 591 7.09 18.66 24.02
N PRO A 592 8.00 18.50 25.01
CA PRO A 592 7.87 17.47 26.03
C PRO A 592 6.84 17.88 27.10
N PHE A 593 5.99 16.95 27.52
CA PHE A 593 5.11 17.10 28.71
C PHE A 593 4.31 18.42 28.79
N MET A 594 3.84 18.94 27.66
CA MET A 594 3.14 20.24 27.58
C MET A 594 3.97 21.46 28.00
N ARG A 595 5.30 21.35 28.06
CA ARG A 595 6.23 22.47 28.33
C ARG A 595 6.44 23.33 27.08
N TYR A 596 5.35 23.89 26.57
CA TYR A 596 5.37 24.76 25.39
C TYR A 596 6.17 26.03 25.64
N ASP A 597 6.34 26.45 26.90
CA ASP A 597 7.21 27.55 27.31
C ASP A 597 8.67 27.34 26.86
N LEU A 598 9.19 26.11 26.98
CA LEU A 598 10.53 25.78 26.49
C LEU A 598 10.60 25.84 24.97
N THR A 599 9.57 25.34 24.30
CA THR A 599 9.50 25.37 22.84
C THR A 599 9.45 26.80 22.31
N VAL A 600 8.65 27.68 22.93
CA VAL A 600 8.57 29.11 22.58
C VAL A 600 9.93 29.78 22.74
N GLU A 601 10.64 29.55 23.85
CA GLU A 601 11.98 30.12 24.04
C GLU A 601 12.96 29.68 22.94
N LEU A 602 12.89 28.42 22.51
CA LEU A 602 13.72 27.91 21.41
C LEU A 602 13.33 28.51 20.05
N VAL A 603 12.03 28.75 19.81
CA VAL A 603 11.54 29.44 18.60
C VAL A 603 12.09 30.87 18.55
N GLU A 604 11.94 31.62 19.63
CA GLU A 604 12.45 32.98 19.75
C GLU A 604 13.98 33.04 19.55
N TYR A 605 14.71 32.09 20.13
CA TYR A 605 16.16 31.96 19.94
C TYR A 605 16.53 31.74 18.46
N ILE A 606 15.82 30.87 17.75
CA ILE A 606 16.07 30.63 16.31
C ILE A 606 15.79 31.91 15.52
N HIS A 607 14.69 32.62 15.80
CA HIS A 607 14.38 33.88 15.11
C HIS A 607 15.50 34.92 15.31
N GLN A 608 15.98 35.10 16.54
CA GLN A 608 17.09 36.01 16.83
C GLN A 608 18.37 35.63 16.06
N LYS A 609 18.70 34.34 15.98
CA LYS A 609 19.87 33.85 15.21
C LYS A 609 19.74 34.12 13.72
N VAL A 610 18.56 33.89 13.16
CA VAL A 610 18.30 34.12 11.74
C VAL A 610 18.41 35.61 11.42
N GLU A 611 17.85 36.49 12.25
CA GLU A 611 17.95 37.94 12.08
C GLU A 611 19.39 38.46 12.16
N GLN A 612 20.16 38.00 13.16
CA GLN A 612 21.58 38.35 13.31
C GLN A 612 22.40 37.91 12.08
N SER A 613 22.09 36.76 11.50
CA SER A 613 22.80 36.26 10.31
C SER A 613 22.52 37.11 9.06
N HIS A 614 21.35 37.76 8.98
CA HIS A 614 20.99 38.64 7.84
C HIS A 614 21.60 40.04 7.98
N GLN A 615 22.00 40.47 9.18
CA GLN A 615 22.63 41.79 9.42
C GLN A 615 24.15 41.81 9.12
N ILE A 616 24.77 40.66 8.86
CA ILE A 616 26.23 40.52 8.70
C ILE A 616 26.69 40.50 7.23
N ILE A 617 25.78 40.65 6.25
CA ILE A 617 26.13 40.73 4.83
C ILE A 617 26.00 42.19 4.34
N PRO A 618 27.10 42.89 4.00
CA PRO A 618 27.03 44.22 3.39
C PRO A 618 26.51 44.20 1.94
#